data_AF-A0A7J0CPH1-F1
#
_entry.id   AF-A0A7J0CPH1-F1
#
_cell.length_a   1.000
_cell.length_b   1.000
_cell.length_c   1.000
_cell.angle_alpha   90.00
_cell.angle_beta   90.00
_cell.angle_gamma   90.00
#
_symmetry.space_group_name_H-M   'P 1'
#
loop_
_entity.id
_entity.type
_entity.pdbx_description
1 polymer ?
#
loop_
_entity_poly.entity_id
_entity_poly.type
_entity_poly.pdbx_seq_one_letter_code
_entity_poly.pdbx_strand_id
1 'polypeptide(L)' 'MRCPALVVRAGKGMLKQPEADRMAGRHGATRIAVIPDAGHDVHLDDPAAVYGEMVAFLAEATAAESEAAAKEAGAGA' A
#
# COMPACT_ATOMS: atom_id res chain seq x y z
N MET A 1 11.80 3.57 9.86
CA MET A 1 11.55 2.56 8.81
C MET A 1 11.46 3.28 7.47
N ARG A 2 12.03 2.74 6.40
CA ARG A 2 11.94 3.28 5.01
C ARG A 2 11.22 2.32 4.05
N CYS A 3 10.68 1.22 4.57
CA CYS A 3 10.05 0.18 3.77
C CYS A 3 8.65 0.67 3.35
N PRO A 4 8.31 0.66 2.04
CA PRO A 4 6.95 0.92 1.59
C PRO A 4 5.94 0.02 2.33
N ALA A 5 4.76 0.53 2.62
CA ALA A 5 3.73 -0.22 3.33
C ALA A 5 2.38 -0.12 2.61
N LEU A 6 1.66 -1.23 2.54
CA LEU A 6 0.27 -1.29 2.07
C LEU A 6 -0.66 -1.57 3.26
N VAL A 7 -1.66 -0.73 3.43
CA VAL A 7 -2.79 -0.99 4.34
C VAL A 7 -4.02 -1.29 3.50
N VAL A 8 -4.45 -2.55 3.52
CA VAL A 8 -5.73 -2.95 2.92
C VAL A 8 -6.80 -2.91 4.00
N ARG A 9 -7.85 -2.10 3.80
CA ARG A 9 -8.98 -2.01 4.74
C ARG A 9 -10.29 -2.35 4.08
N ALA A 10 -11.20 -2.85 4.90
CA ALA A 10 -12.60 -2.97 4.54
C ALA A 10 -13.32 -1.62 4.65
N GLY A 11 -14.23 -1.38 3.71
CA GLY A 11 -15.16 -0.26 3.77
C GLY A 11 -16.13 -0.37 4.94
N LYS A 12 -16.60 -1.59 5.27
CA LYS A 12 -17.52 -1.86 6.40
C LYS A 12 -16.80 -2.33 7.67
N GLY A 13 -15.47 -2.31 7.66
CA GLY A 13 -14.63 -2.80 8.75
C GLY A 13 -14.48 -1.85 9.94
N MET A 14 -13.70 -2.29 10.92
CA MET A 14 -13.44 -1.53 12.14
C MET A 14 -12.47 -0.35 11.92
N LEU A 15 -11.49 -0.51 11.03
CA LEU A 15 -10.53 0.56 10.70
C LEU A 15 -11.23 1.66 9.88
N LYS A 16 -11.31 2.86 10.45
CA LYS A 16 -11.96 4.03 9.82
C LYS A 16 -10.95 4.84 8.99
N GLN A 17 -11.46 5.59 8.00
CA GLN A 17 -10.64 6.41 7.10
C GLN A 17 -9.69 7.35 7.85
N PRO A 18 -10.14 8.11 8.88
CA PRO A 18 -9.24 9.02 9.58
C PRO A 18 -8.06 8.31 10.25
N GLU A 19 -8.23 7.07 10.70
CA GLU A 19 -7.12 6.31 11.27
C GLU A 19 -6.14 5.83 10.19
N ALA A 20 -6.65 5.37 9.06
CA ALA A 20 -5.82 5.00 7.91
C ALA A 20 -5.02 6.21 7.39
N ASP A 21 -5.63 7.40 7.34
CA ASP A 21 -4.95 8.64 6.95
C ASP A 21 -3.85 9.01 7.96
N ARG A 22 -4.08 8.81 9.26
CA ARG A 22 -3.04 8.99 10.29
C ARG A 22 -1.87 8.02 10.10
N MET A 23 -2.14 6.76 9.70
CA MET A 23 -1.09 5.79 9.39
C MET A 23 -0.28 6.23 8.16
N ALA A 24 -0.94 6.75 7.13
CA ALA A 24 -0.28 7.29 5.94
C ALA A 24 0.59 8.51 6.27
N GLY A 25 0.08 9.45 7.09
CA GLY A 25 0.82 10.65 7.49
C GLY A 25 2.08 10.38 8.33
N ARG A 26 2.15 9.24 9.04
CA ARG A 26 3.34 8.86 9.83
C ARG A 26 4.48 8.31 8.97
N HIS A 27 4.19 7.84 7.77
CA HIS A 27 5.18 7.20 6.91
C HIS A 27 4.90 7.54 5.45
N GLY A 28 5.78 8.35 4.84
CA GLY A 28 5.56 8.94 3.52
C GLY A 28 5.47 7.96 2.34
N ALA A 29 5.64 6.65 2.56
CA ALA A 29 5.47 5.60 1.55
C ALA A 29 4.40 4.56 1.94
N THR A 30 3.42 4.96 2.73
CA THR A 30 2.27 4.11 3.07
C THR A 30 1.10 4.38 2.11
N ARG A 31 0.68 3.35 1.38
CA ARG A 31 -0.52 3.35 0.53
C ARG A 31 -1.71 2.77 1.29
N ILE A 32 -2.88 3.37 1.10
CA ILE A 32 -4.16 2.87 1.64
C ILE A 32 -5.02 2.36 0.49
N ALA A 33 -5.44 1.11 0.57
CA ALA A 33 -6.41 0.50 -0.33
C ALA A 33 -7.71 0.16 0.43
N VAL A 34 -8.86 0.43 -0.18
CA VAL A 34 -10.18 0.18 0.43
C VAL A 34 -10.96 -0.81 -0.41
N ILE A 35 -11.40 -1.91 0.20
CA ILE A 35 -12.34 -2.86 -0.41
C ILE A 35 -13.75 -2.51 0.10
N PRO A 36 -14.60 -1.82 -0.69
CA PRO A 36 -15.76 -1.11 -0.16
C PRO A 36 -16.77 -2.02 0.55
N ASP A 37 -17.00 -3.22 0.02
CA ASP A 37 -18.06 -4.10 0.51
C ASP A 37 -17.64 -5.13 1.55
N ALA A 38 -16.34 -5.28 1.80
CA ALA A 38 -15.78 -6.22 2.76
C ALA A 38 -16.06 -5.84 4.23
N GLY A 39 -16.20 -6.87 5.07
CA GLY A 39 -16.35 -6.84 6.52
C GLY A 39 -14.99 -6.89 7.23
N HIS A 40 -14.88 -7.60 8.37
CA HIS A 40 -13.60 -7.59 9.11
C HIS A 40 -12.49 -8.35 8.36
N ASP A 41 -12.81 -9.53 7.84
CA ASP A 41 -11.87 -10.45 7.25
C ASP A 41 -11.76 -10.23 5.74
N VAL A 42 -11.20 -9.07 5.37
CA VAL A 42 -11.10 -8.59 3.98
C VAL A 42 -10.53 -9.62 3.02
N HIS A 43 -9.54 -10.39 3.48
CA HIS A 43 -8.85 -11.44 2.73
C HIS A 43 -9.71 -12.70 2.49
N LEU A 44 -10.80 -12.88 3.24
CA LEU A 44 -11.78 -13.95 3.04
C LEU A 44 -12.98 -13.44 2.24
N ASP A 45 -13.39 -12.18 2.46
CA ASP A 45 -14.57 -11.58 1.82
C ASP A 45 -14.33 -11.28 0.33
N ASP A 46 -13.15 -10.78 -0.04
CA ASP A 46 -12.77 -10.56 -1.44
C ASP A 46 -11.27 -10.84 -1.67
N PRO A 47 -10.89 -12.14 -1.76
CA PRO A 47 -9.49 -12.52 -1.95
C PRO A 47 -8.89 -11.98 -3.25
N ALA A 48 -9.71 -11.83 -4.30
CA ALA A 48 -9.26 -11.36 -5.61
C ALA A 48 -8.91 -9.87 -5.58
N ALA A 49 -9.74 -9.04 -4.95
CA ALA A 49 -9.45 -7.63 -4.79
C ALA A 49 -8.24 -7.40 -3.87
N VAL A 50 -8.10 -8.17 -2.78
CA VAL A 50 -6.88 -8.12 -1.95
C VAL A 50 -5.64 -8.45 -2.77
N TYR A 51 -5.69 -9.54 -3.54
CA TYR A 51 -4.59 -9.93 -4.42
C TYR A 51 -4.24 -8.84 -5.44
N GLY A 52 -5.25 -8.23 -6.07
CA GLY A 52 -5.05 -7.13 -7.02
C GLY A 52 -4.30 -5.94 -6.40
N GLU A 53 -4.70 -5.52 -5.20
CA GLU A 53 -4.02 -4.42 -4.48
C GLU A 53 -2.58 -4.79 -4.09
N MET A 54 -2.33 -6.04 -3.70
CA MET A 54 -0.97 -6.52 -3.41
C MET A 54 -0.09 -6.50 -4.66
N VAL A 55 -0.59 -6.98 -5.80
CA VAL A 55 0.15 -6.96 -7.07
C VAL A 55 0.47 -5.54 -7.49
N ALA A 56 -0.51 -4.64 -7.46
CA ALA A 56 -0.31 -3.24 -7.82
C ALA A 56 0.73 -2.56 -6.93
N PHE A 57 0.64 -2.77 -5.61
CA PHE A 57 1.59 -2.20 -4.66
C PHE A 57 3.03 -2.70 -4.86
N LEU A 58 3.21 -4.01 -5.09
CA LEU A 58 4.55 -4.57 -5.32
C LEU A 58 5.16 -4.08 -6.64
N ALA A 59 4.35 -3.93 -7.69
CA ALA A 59 4.80 -3.35 -8.95
C ALA A 59 5.28 -1.89 -8.77
N GLU A 60 4.53 -1.08 -8.02
CA GLU A 60 4.92 0.31 -7.70
C GLU A 60 6.20 0.37 -6.86
N ALA A 61 6.31 -0.48 -5.83
CA ALA A 61 7.47 -0.51 -4.94
C ALA A 61 8.76 -0.89 -5.69
N THR A 62 8.71 -1.92 -6.54
CA THR A 62 9.87 -2.37 -7.34
C THR A 62 10.28 -1.34 -8.41
N ALA A 63 9.31 -0.63 -9.00
CA ALA A 63 9.59 0.46 -9.92
C ALA A 63 10.28 1.64 -9.21
N ALA A 64 9.80 2.03 -8.03
CA ALA A 64 10.40 3.10 -7.22
C ALA A 64 11.84 2.75 -6.76
N GLU A 65 12.09 1.49 -6.38
CA GLU A 65 13.43 1.01 -6.07
C GLU A 65 14.36 1.08 -7.29
N SER A 66 13.87 0.69 -8.46
CA SER A 66 14.63 0.72 -9.72
C SER A 66 14.98 2.16 -10.13
N GLU A 67 14.07 3.11 -9.97
CA GLU A 67 14.30 4.53 -10.24
C GLU A 67 15.34 5.13 -9.26
N ALA A 68 15.24 4.79 -7.98
CA ALA A 68 16.22 5.21 -6.98
C ALA A 68 17.63 4.70 -7.32
N ALA A 69 17.75 3.41 -7.69
CA ALA A 69 19.02 2.80 -8.09
C ALA A 69 19.61 3.47 -9.35
N ALA A 70 18.78 3.77 -10.34
CA ALA A 70 19.22 4.47 -11.56
C ALA A 70 19.71 5.89 -11.28
N LYS A 71 19.05 6.61 -10.36
CA LYS A 71 19.46 7.96 -9.93
C LYS A 71 20.79 7.95 -9.18
N GLU A 72 21.01 6.96 -8.32
CA GLU A 72 22.30 6.77 -7.64
C GLU A 72 23.43 6.44 -8.63
N ALA A 73 23.16 5.60 -9.64
CA ALA A 73 24.14 5.28 -10.68
C ALA A 73 24.49 6.48 -11.58
N GLY A 74 23.53 7.37 -11.87
CA GLY A 74 23.74 8.56 -12.70
C GLY A 74 24.38 9.75 -11.98
N ALA A 75 24.32 9.81 -10.63
CA ALA A 75 24.93 10.88 -9.84
C ALA A 75 26.44 10.70 -9.60
N GLY A 76 27.02 9.57 -10.05
CA GLY A 76 28.45 9.26 -9.94
C GLY A 76 29.28 9.51 -11.21
N ALA A 77 28.70 10.08 -12.26
CA ALA A 77 29.35 10.44 -13.53
C ALA A 77 29.52 11.96 -13.66
#